data_AF-A0A382VD33-F1
#
_entry.id   AF-A0A382VD33-F1
#
_cell.length_a   1.000
_cell.length_b   1.000
_cell.length_c   1.000
_cell.angle_alpha   90.00
_cell.angle_beta   90.00
_cell.angle_gamma   90.00
#
_symmetry.space_group_name_H-M   'P 1'
#
loop_
_entity.id
_entity.type
_entity.pdbx_description
1 polymer ?
#
loop_
_entity_poly.entity_id
_entity_poly.type
_entity_poly.pdbx_seq_one_letter_code
_entity_poly.pdbx_strand_id
1 'polypeptide(L)'
;MYAAIAAAEAGVNIQLLDKSVVGRSGATIMAQMTVAAAIGEPELDHWRFHLADTITAGRGLVDEPLARILCQSAPDRIRQMDDWGVGWARDRESGNRFTQAHAPGHDRNRCVYVDFLNTGPATARILRNKTR
;
A
#
# COMPACT_ATOMS: atom_id res chain seq x y z
N MET A 1 2.93 0.08 12.73
CA MET A 1 2.94 1.56 12.64
C MET A 1 1.59 2.13 12.22
N TYR A 2 1.00 1.74 11.09
CA TYR A 2 -0.31 2.30 10.66
C TYR A 2 -1.41 2.19 11.73
N ALA A 3 -1.56 1.01 12.35
CA ALA A 3 -2.51 0.82 13.46
C ALA A 3 -2.24 1.76 14.65
N ALA A 4 -0.97 2.08 14.92
CA ALA A 4 -0.58 3.00 15.98
C ALA A 4 -0.98 4.45 15.65
N ILE A 5 -0.86 4.86 14.37
CA ILE A 5 -1.35 6.15 13.88
C ILE A 5 -2.87 6.25 14.10
N ALA A 6 -3.62 5.23 13.66
CA ALA A 6 -5.08 5.22 13.82
C ALA A 6 -5.53 5.26 15.29
N ALA A 7 -4.83 4.55 16.18
CA ALA A 7 -5.13 4.59 17.62
C ALA A 7 -4.81 5.97 18.23
N ALA A 8 -3.70 6.60 17.83
CA ALA A 8 -3.35 7.94 18.28
C ALA A 8 -4.34 9.00 17.79
N GLU A 9 -4.81 8.90 16.54
CA GLU A 9 -5.88 9.76 15.98
C GLU A 9 -7.21 9.61 16.74
N ALA A 10 -7.45 8.45 17.35
CA ALA A 10 -8.59 8.22 18.24
C ALA A 10 -8.35 8.70 19.70
N GLY A 11 -7.24 9.39 19.98
CA GLY A 11 -6.92 9.94 21.29
C GLY A 11 -6.32 8.93 22.29
N VAL A 12 -5.93 7.74 21.83
CA VAL A 12 -5.32 6.72 22.68
C VAL A 12 -3.81 6.98 22.83
N ASN A 13 -3.30 6.88 24.06
CA ASN A 13 -1.87 6.91 24.30
C ASN A 13 -1.23 5.57 23.87
N ILE A 14 -0.25 5.63 22.99
CA ILE A 14 0.36 4.45 22.35
C ILE A 14 1.83 4.30 22.73
N GLN A 15 2.30 3.06 22.80
CA GLN A 15 3.71 2.73 22.80
C GLN A 15 4.00 1.77 21.65
N LEU A 16 5.01 2.09 20.85
CA LEU A 16 5.44 1.25 19.74
C LEU A 16 6.72 0.50 20.14
N LEU A 17 6.65 -0.82 20.16
CA LEU A 17 7.74 -1.71 20.50
C LEU A 17 8.24 -2.42 19.23
N ASP A 18 9.55 -2.52 19.09
CA ASP A 18 10.21 -3.28 18.03
C ASP A 18 11.41 -4.01 18.65
N LYS A 19 11.74 -5.19 18.11
CA LYS A 19 12.92 -5.94 18.58
C LYS A 19 14.23 -5.19 18.29
N SER A 20 14.20 -4.28 17.31
CA SER A 20 15.31 -3.43 16.89
C SER A 20 14.79 -1.99 16.70
N VAL A 21 15.31 -1.27 15.71
CA VAL A 21 14.96 0.13 15.46
C VAL A 21 13.68 0.22 14.65
N VAL A 22 12.63 0.79 15.26
CA VAL A 22 11.34 1.08 14.61
C VAL A 22 11.51 1.70 13.22
N GLY A 23 10.89 1.08 12.22
CA GLY A 23 10.91 1.55 10.83
C GLY A 23 12.26 1.42 10.13
N ARG A 24 13.21 0.66 10.71
CA ARG A 24 14.49 0.27 10.10
C ARG A 24 14.79 -1.23 10.23
N SER A 25 13.82 -2.00 10.69
CA SER A 25 13.90 -3.45 10.93
C SER A 25 12.69 -4.15 10.30
N GLY A 26 12.76 -5.49 10.22
CA GLY A 26 11.68 -6.34 9.70
C GLY A 26 11.60 -6.40 8.17
N ALA A 27 10.66 -7.20 7.67
CA ALA A 27 10.52 -7.47 6.24
C ALA A 27 10.03 -6.26 5.42
N THR A 28 9.33 -5.30 6.04
CA THR A 28 8.80 -4.13 5.32
C THR A 28 9.91 -3.33 4.64
N ILE A 29 11.07 -3.14 5.27
CA ILE A 29 12.18 -2.40 4.66
C ILE A 29 12.89 -3.19 3.54
N MET A 30 12.60 -4.48 3.39
CA MET A 30 13.14 -5.32 2.33
C MET A 30 12.21 -5.39 1.12
N ALA A 31 10.98 -4.86 1.23
CA ALA A 31 10.03 -4.86 0.13
C ALA A 31 10.50 -3.88 -0.98
N GLN A 32 10.75 -4.43 -2.15
CA GLN A 32 11.27 -3.68 -3.32
C GLN A 32 10.14 -3.02 -4.11
N MET A 33 9.30 -3.85 -4.72
CA MET A 33 8.15 -3.56 -5.57
C MET A 33 7.16 -4.71 -5.31
N THR A 34 5.85 -4.52 -5.13
CA THR A 34 4.98 -3.34 -5.26
C THR A 34 3.87 -3.38 -4.19
N VAL A 35 2.99 -2.37 -4.14
CA VAL A 35 1.74 -2.41 -3.36
C VAL A 35 0.54 -2.40 -4.30
N ALA A 36 -0.30 -3.42 -4.23
CA ALA A 36 -1.49 -3.53 -5.09
C ALA A 36 -2.64 -2.65 -4.58
N ALA A 37 -3.15 -1.75 -5.43
CA ALA A 37 -4.33 -0.94 -5.17
C ALA A 37 -5.01 -0.53 -6.49
N ALA A 38 -6.33 -0.70 -6.57
CA ALA A 38 -7.12 -0.33 -7.75
C ALA A 38 -7.34 1.19 -7.82
N ILE A 39 -6.27 1.96 -8.02
CA ILE A 39 -6.29 3.43 -8.15
C ILE A 39 -6.93 3.86 -9.47
N GLY A 40 -6.61 3.15 -10.56
CA GLY A 40 -7.26 3.31 -11.86
C GLY A 40 -6.81 4.52 -12.67
N GLU A 41 -5.57 5.00 -12.46
CA GLU A 41 -5.08 6.21 -13.15
C GLU A 41 -4.46 5.96 -14.55
N PRO A 42 -3.67 4.90 -14.79
CA PRO A 42 -3.16 4.59 -16.13
C PRO A 42 -4.18 3.82 -16.98
N GLU A 43 -5.06 3.04 -16.36
CA GLU A 43 -6.18 2.33 -17.01
C GLU A 43 -7.36 2.20 -16.04
N LEU A 44 -8.56 1.93 -16.56
CA LEU A 44 -9.75 1.76 -15.74
C LEU A 44 -9.61 0.54 -14.80
N ASP A 45 -9.61 0.79 -13.50
CA ASP A 45 -9.60 -0.25 -12.47
C ASP A 45 -10.64 0.06 -11.37
N HIS A 46 -11.02 -0.97 -10.62
CA HIS A 46 -11.99 -0.87 -9.53
C HIS A 46 -11.73 -1.98 -8.51
N TRP A 47 -12.02 -1.74 -7.24
CA TRP A 47 -11.75 -2.70 -6.15
C TRP A 47 -12.37 -4.08 -6.37
N ARG A 48 -13.47 -4.18 -7.13
CA ARG A 48 -14.12 -5.45 -7.48
C ARG A 48 -13.25 -6.33 -8.37
N PHE A 49 -12.50 -5.74 -9.30
CA PHE A 49 -11.56 -6.48 -10.13
C PHE A 49 -10.38 -6.98 -9.30
N HIS A 50 -9.85 -6.12 -8.43
CA HIS A 50 -8.82 -6.52 -7.47
C HIS A 50 -9.30 -7.67 -6.57
N LEU A 51 -10.53 -7.61 -6.06
CA LEU A 51 -11.11 -8.68 -5.24
C LEU A 51 -11.25 -10.00 -6.02
N ALA A 52 -11.72 -9.95 -7.28
CA ALA A 52 -11.86 -11.15 -8.11
C ALA A 52 -10.52 -11.85 -8.33
N ASP A 53 -9.46 -11.08 -8.60
CA ASP A 53 -8.10 -11.59 -8.72
C ASP A 53 -7.60 -12.17 -7.39
N THR A 54 -7.84 -11.50 -6.26
CA THR A 54 -7.46 -12.00 -4.93
C THR A 54 -8.11 -13.35 -4.63
N ILE A 55 -9.42 -13.49 -4.86
CA ILE A 55 -10.18 -14.74 -4.63
C ILE A 55 -9.65 -15.85 -5.55
N THR A 56 -9.47 -15.54 -6.84
CA THR A 56 -8.98 -16.51 -7.83
C THR A 56 -7.57 -16.99 -7.49
N ALA A 57 -6.66 -16.08 -7.16
CA ALA A 57 -5.28 -16.38 -6.80
C ALA A 57 -5.18 -17.15 -5.49
N GLY A 58 -6.07 -16.91 -4.53
CA GLY A 58 -6.06 -17.57 -3.23
C GLY A 58 -6.67 -18.97 -3.19
N ARG A 59 -7.11 -19.53 -4.34
CA ARG A 59 -7.47 -20.95 -4.50
C ARG A 59 -8.46 -21.49 -3.46
N GLY A 60 -9.46 -20.68 -3.11
CA GLY A 60 -10.52 -21.05 -2.16
C GLY A 60 -10.16 -20.91 -0.69
N LEU A 61 -9.00 -20.34 -0.36
CA LEU A 61 -8.55 -20.09 1.02
C LEU A 61 -8.76 -18.64 1.49
N VAL A 62 -9.35 -17.80 0.64
CA VAL A 62 -9.56 -16.38 0.94
C VAL A 62 -10.81 -16.21 1.79
N ASP A 63 -10.67 -15.53 2.92
CA ASP A 63 -11.79 -14.92 3.61
C ASP A 63 -12.27 -13.70 2.80
N GLU A 64 -13.34 -13.89 2.05
CA GLU A 64 -13.87 -12.87 1.13
C GLU A 64 -14.29 -11.57 1.83
N PRO A 65 -15.00 -11.59 2.98
CA PRO A 65 -15.27 -10.37 3.75
C PRO A 65 -14.02 -9.55 4.07
N LEU A 66 -12.93 -10.19 4.50
CA LEU A 66 -11.67 -9.51 4.80
C LEU A 66 -10.98 -8.99 3.53
N ALA A 67 -10.91 -9.81 2.48
CA ALA A 67 -10.33 -9.41 1.20
C ALA A 67 -11.08 -8.22 0.58
N ARG A 68 -12.41 -8.19 0.72
CA ARG A 68 -13.24 -7.07 0.27
C ARG A 68 -12.88 -5.78 0.97
N ILE A 69 -12.70 -5.79 2.29
CA ILE A 69 -12.26 -4.61 3.07
C ILE A 69 -10.90 -4.13 2.55
N LEU A 70 -9.94 -5.05 2.39
CA LEU A 70 -8.61 -4.74 1.87
C LEU A 70 -8.70 -4.05 0.50
N CYS A 71 -9.37 -4.68 -0.48
CA CYS A 71 -9.44 -4.18 -1.85
C CYS A 71 -10.19 -2.85 -1.94
N GLN A 72 -11.26 -2.66 -1.15
CA GLN A 72 -12.04 -1.42 -1.10
C GLN A 72 -11.24 -0.26 -0.51
N SER A 73 -10.52 -0.49 0.59
CA SER A 73 -9.80 0.58 1.30
C SER A 73 -8.42 0.87 0.73
N ALA A 74 -7.82 -0.05 -0.02
CA ALA A 74 -6.45 0.11 -0.56
C ALA A 74 -6.24 1.41 -1.35
N PRO A 75 -7.14 1.83 -2.27
CA PRO A 75 -6.97 3.08 -3.00
C PRO A 75 -6.85 4.31 -2.09
N ASP A 76 -7.70 4.39 -1.06
CA ASP A 76 -7.70 5.51 -0.12
C ASP A 76 -6.44 5.51 0.74
N ARG A 77 -5.93 4.33 1.13
CA ARG A 77 -4.67 4.24 1.89
C ARG A 77 -3.47 4.70 1.07
N ILE A 78 -3.41 4.33 -0.21
CA ILE A 78 -2.33 4.79 -1.11
C ILE A 78 -2.36 6.31 -1.26
N ARG A 79 -3.55 6.91 -1.48
CA ARG A 79 -3.71 8.37 -1.55
C ARG A 79 -3.36 9.06 -0.24
N GLN A 80 -3.78 8.52 0.89
CA GLN A 80 -3.40 9.08 2.20
C GLN A 80 -1.87 9.04 2.43
N MET A 81 -1.19 7.98 2.01
CA MET A 81 0.28 7.93 2.10
C MET A 81 0.96 8.85 1.10
N ASP A 82 0.32 9.13 -0.03
CA ASP A 82 0.75 10.15 -0.99
C ASP A 82 0.67 11.56 -0.39
N ASP A 83 -0.43 11.89 0.30
CA ASP A 83 -0.59 13.16 1.02
C ASP A 83 0.47 13.34 2.11
N TRP A 84 0.94 12.24 2.70
CA TRP A 84 2.04 12.26 3.65
C TRP A 84 3.42 12.42 2.99
N GLY A 85 3.53 12.27 1.67
CA GLY A 85 4.78 12.42 0.94
C GLY A 85 5.64 11.16 0.92
N VAL A 86 5.03 9.98 0.81
CA VAL A 86 5.77 8.72 0.63
C VAL A 86 6.65 8.72 -0.62
N GLY A 87 6.19 9.39 -1.68
CA GLY A 87 6.92 9.58 -2.95
C GLY A 87 6.64 8.49 -3.99
N TRP A 88 5.37 8.11 -4.18
CA TRP A 88 5.00 7.17 -5.23
C TRP A 88 5.48 7.63 -6.62
N ALA A 89 5.89 6.69 -7.46
CA ALA A 89 6.29 6.92 -8.83
C ALA A 89 5.13 7.50 -9.64
N ARG A 90 5.44 8.49 -10.47
CA ARG A 90 4.47 9.20 -11.29
C ARG A 90 4.95 9.35 -12.72
N ASP A 91 4.02 9.21 -13.65
CA ASP A 91 4.22 9.60 -15.04
C ASP A 91 3.99 11.11 -15.17
N ARG A 92 5.10 11.85 -15.28
CA ARG A 92 5.08 13.32 -15.41
C ARG A 92 4.63 13.77 -16.79
N GLU A 93 4.79 12.95 -17.82
CA GLU A 93 4.38 13.27 -19.19
C GLU A 93 2.87 13.14 -19.32
N SER A 94 2.27 12.18 -18.61
CA SER A 94 0.82 11.98 -18.57
C SER A 94 0.14 12.70 -17.41
N GLY A 95 0.46 13.97 -17.16
CA GLY A 95 -0.27 14.79 -16.19
C GLY A 95 -0.01 14.42 -14.72
N ASN A 96 1.17 13.89 -14.40
CA ASN A 96 1.60 13.55 -13.03
C ASN A 96 0.75 12.45 -12.37
N ARG A 97 0.25 11.50 -13.16
CA ARG A 97 -0.53 10.34 -12.67
C ARG A 97 0.34 9.31 -11.96
N PHE A 98 -0.22 8.54 -11.03
CA PHE A 98 0.48 7.38 -10.45
C PHE A 98 0.88 6.40 -11.54
N THR A 99 2.14 5.95 -11.51
CA THR A 99 2.55 4.80 -12.30
C THR A 99 2.10 3.53 -11.59
N GLN A 100 1.48 2.61 -12.34
CA GLN A 100 1.07 1.30 -11.83
C GLN A 100 1.69 0.21 -12.70
N ALA A 101 2.29 -0.79 -12.07
CA ALA A 101 2.90 -1.93 -12.74
C ALA A 101 1.97 -3.15 -12.75
N HIS A 102 2.24 -4.10 -13.63
CA HIS A 102 1.64 -5.43 -13.60
C HIS A 102 2.38 -6.31 -12.58
N ALA A 103 1.64 -7.10 -11.79
CA ALA A 103 2.21 -8.16 -10.97
C ALA A 103 1.48 -9.50 -11.22
N PRO A 104 2.17 -10.65 -11.13
CA PRO A 104 1.54 -11.96 -11.33
C PRO A 104 0.32 -12.17 -10.43
N GLY A 105 -0.76 -12.69 -11.00
CA GLY A 105 -2.03 -12.90 -10.29
C GLY A 105 -2.99 -11.70 -10.37
N HIS A 106 -2.60 -10.62 -11.06
CA HIS A 106 -3.51 -9.54 -11.43
C HIS A 106 -3.78 -9.54 -12.93
N ASP A 107 -4.97 -9.08 -13.31
CA ASP A 107 -5.38 -8.91 -14.71
C ASP A 107 -5.13 -7.48 -15.25
N ARG A 108 -4.69 -6.55 -14.39
CA ARG A 108 -4.47 -5.13 -14.68
C ARG A 108 -3.23 -4.59 -13.98
N ASN A 109 -2.72 -3.47 -14.48
CA ASN A 109 -1.67 -2.66 -13.88
C ASN A 109 -2.21 -1.93 -12.64
N ARG A 110 -2.07 -2.54 -11.47
CA ARG A 110 -2.59 -1.96 -10.21
C ARG A 110 -1.58 -1.76 -9.10
N CYS A 111 -0.32 -2.03 -9.39
CA CYS A 111 0.70 -2.07 -8.37
C CYS A 111 1.49 -0.76 -8.35
N VAL A 112 1.28 0.06 -7.32
CA VAL A 112 2.06 1.29 -7.10
C VAL A 112 3.41 0.97 -6.46
N TYR A 113 4.36 1.87 -6.66
CA TYR A 113 5.73 1.73 -6.17
C TYR A 113 6.41 3.09 -6.05
N VAL A 114 7.58 3.14 -5.40
CA VAL A 114 8.42 4.36 -5.34
C VAL A 114 9.52 4.28 -6.39
N ASP A 115 10.30 3.21 -6.35
CA ASP A 115 11.25 2.81 -7.38
C ASP A 115 11.46 1.28 -7.28
N PHE A 116 12.42 0.75 -8.02
CA PHE A 116 12.70 -0.69 -8.06
C PHE A 116 13.10 -1.31 -6.71
N LEU A 117 13.69 -0.55 -5.78
CA LEU A 117 14.27 -1.07 -4.54
C LEU A 117 13.61 -0.51 -3.26
N ASN A 118 12.95 0.64 -3.32
CA ASN A 118 12.69 1.48 -2.15
C ASN A 118 11.22 1.64 -1.75
N THR A 119 10.28 0.90 -2.34
CA THR A 119 8.85 0.96 -1.95
C THR A 119 8.68 0.69 -0.45
N GLY A 120 9.29 -0.38 0.05
CA GLY A 120 9.27 -0.78 1.45
C GLY A 120 9.95 0.24 2.38
N PRO A 121 11.22 0.60 2.14
CA PRO A 121 11.92 1.65 2.88
C PRO A 121 11.15 2.98 2.94
N ALA A 122 10.59 3.44 1.82
CA ALA A 122 9.82 4.69 1.77
C ALA A 122 8.53 4.60 2.59
N THR A 123 7.80 3.48 2.47
CA THR A 123 6.59 3.17 3.25
C THR A 123 6.91 3.13 4.76
N ALA A 124 7.97 2.42 5.16
CA ALA A 124 8.38 2.34 6.56
C ALA A 124 8.80 3.71 7.11
N ARG A 125 9.56 4.49 6.32
CA ARG A 125 9.98 5.85 6.68
C ARG A 125 8.78 6.75 6.92
N ILE A 126 7.80 6.75 6.00
CA ILE A 126 6.68 7.69 6.13
C ILE A 126 5.80 7.34 7.33
N LEU A 127 5.54 6.05 7.56
CA LEU A 127 4.77 5.61 8.71
C LEU A 127 5.49 5.93 10.02
N ARG A 128 6.81 5.77 10.08
CA ARG A 128 7.61 6.14 11.25
C ARG A 128 7.52 7.64 11.55
N ASN A 129 7.55 8.48 10.52
CA ASN A 129 7.44 9.94 10.70
C ASN A 129 6.07 10.34 11.25
N LYS A 130 5.00 9.61 10.89
CA LYS A 130 3.64 9.85 11.40
C LYS A 130 3.38 9.30 12.81
N THR A 131 4.27 8.45 13.32
CA THR A 131 4.20 7.89 14.69
C THR A 131 5.14 8.57 15.68
N ARG A 132 5.83 9.64 15.27
CA ARG A 132 6.65 10.50 16.15
C ARG A 132 5.84 11.71 16.55
#